data_AF-A0A6B3MCW6-F1
#
_entry.id   AF-A0A6B3MCW6-F1
#
_cell.length_a   1.000
_cell.length_b   1.000
_cell.length_c   1.000
_cell.angle_alpha   90.00
_cell.angle_beta   90.00
_cell.angle_gamma   90.00
#
_symmetry.space_group_name_H-M   'P 1'
#
loop_
_entity.id
_entity.type
_entity.pdbx_description
1 polymer ?
#
loop_
_entity_poly.entity_id
_entity_poly.type
_entity_poly.pdbx_seq_one_letter_code
_entity_poly.pdbx_strand_id
1 'polypeptide(L)'
;MKERVMSLKMAIKKPLELNQPDVGKFIRELRKESGLTQEKFAALLGVTYPTISRWENGRAQPSPLAMEKLERQLKRLGKRGQDLLEEYSGVD
;
A
#
# COMPACT_ATOMS: atom_id res chain seq x y z
N MET A 1 -17.63 22.82 3.38
CA MET A 1 -18.06 22.14 2.14
C MET A 1 -16.94 21.39 1.40
N LYS A 2 -15.65 21.66 1.65
CA LYS A 2 -14.53 21.00 0.94
C LYS A 2 -14.31 19.52 1.31
N GLU A 3 -14.69 19.07 2.51
CA GLU A 3 -14.51 17.67 2.94
C GLU A 3 -15.45 16.67 2.23
N ARG A 4 -16.72 17.06 1.99
CA ARG A 4 -17.74 16.15 1.44
C ARG A 4 -17.58 15.87 -0.05
N VAL A 5 -16.84 16.72 -0.77
CA VAL A 5 -16.55 16.58 -2.21
C VAL A 5 -15.36 15.66 -2.45
N MET A 6 -14.35 15.67 -1.55
CA MET A 6 -13.20 14.74 -1.64
C MET A 6 -13.62 13.29 -1.41
N SER A 7 -14.53 13.05 -0.46
CA SER A 7 -15.04 11.71 -0.13
C SER A 7 -15.85 11.06 -1.27
N LEU A 8 -16.43 11.84 -2.19
CA LEU A 8 -17.21 11.32 -3.33
C LEU A 8 -16.32 10.92 -4.53
N LYS A 9 -15.12 11.50 -4.68
CA LYS A 9 -14.19 11.20 -5.79
C LYS A 9 -13.41 9.89 -5.59
N MET A 10 -13.22 9.44 -4.35
CA MET A 10 -12.56 8.17 -4.03
C MET A 10 -13.33 6.92 -4.51
N ALA A 11 -14.60 7.08 -4.89
CA ALA A 11 -15.43 6.01 -5.47
C ALA A 11 -15.08 5.70 -6.94
N ILE A 12 -14.23 6.50 -7.60
CA ILE A 12 -13.86 6.30 -9.01
C ILE A 12 -12.47 5.62 -9.08
N LYS A 13 -12.52 4.28 -8.97
CA LYS A 13 -11.48 3.27 -9.31
C LYS A 13 -10.26 3.80 -10.08
N LYS A 14 -9.19 4.16 -9.38
CA LYS A 14 -7.84 4.01 -9.93
C LYS A 14 -7.02 3.19 -8.94
N PRO A 15 -6.22 2.20 -9.39
CA PRO A 15 -5.29 1.50 -8.51
C PRO A 15 -4.37 2.51 -7.83
N LEU A 16 -3.80 2.14 -6.69
CA LEU A 16 -2.68 2.87 -6.11
C LEU A 16 -1.52 2.89 -7.12
N GLU A 17 -1.40 3.96 -7.91
CA GLU A 17 -0.32 4.16 -8.88
C GLU A 17 0.89 4.79 -8.16
N LEU A 18 1.53 4.02 -7.29
CA LEU A 18 2.74 4.45 -6.58
C LEU A 18 4.00 3.95 -7.28
N ASN A 19 5.01 4.81 -7.35
CA ASN A 19 6.33 4.47 -7.83
C ASN A 19 7.37 4.48 -6.71
N GLN A 20 8.54 3.90 -6.95
CA GLN A 20 9.65 4.04 -6.02
C GLN A 20 10.13 5.49 -5.95
N PRO A 21 10.55 5.98 -4.76
CA PRO A 21 10.68 5.22 -3.50
C PRO A 21 9.39 5.11 -2.67
N ASP A 22 8.31 5.79 -3.06
CA ASP A 22 7.12 5.96 -2.22
C ASP A 22 6.31 4.68 -2.05
N VAL A 23 6.22 3.84 -3.09
CA VAL A 23 5.62 2.51 -2.95
C VAL A 23 6.37 1.66 -1.92
N GLY A 24 7.70 1.81 -1.82
CA GLY A 24 8.52 1.12 -0.83
C GLY A 24 8.20 1.57 0.60
N LYS A 25 8.01 2.88 0.81
CA LYS A 25 7.59 3.44 2.11
C LYS A 25 6.18 2.97 2.49
N PHE A 26 5.24 3.05 1.55
CA PHE A 26 3.87 2.57 1.70
C PHE A 26 3.84 1.10 2.13
N ILE A 27 4.56 0.22 1.42
CA ILE A 27 4.64 -1.22 1.73
C ILE A 27 5.17 -1.45 3.14
N ARG A 28 6.21 -0.72 3.54
CA ARG A 28 6.80 -0.81 4.88
C ARG A 28 5.81 -0.38 5.96
N GLU A 29 5.06 0.68 5.74
CA GLU A 29 4.08 1.18 6.71
C GLU A 29 2.88 0.26 6.81
N LEU A 30 2.30 -0.16 5.67
CA LEU A 30 1.23 -1.16 5.64
C LEU A 30 1.63 -2.44 6.40
N ARG A 31 2.86 -2.90 6.24
CA ARG A 31 3.39 -4.04 7.00
C ARG A 31 3.48 -3.77 8.50
N LYS A 32 3.99 -2.60 8.90
CA LYS A 32 4.10 -2.20 10.32
C LYS A 32 2.74 -2.07 10.99
N GLU A 33 1.78 -1.46 10.31
CA GLU A 33 0.37 -1.37 10.75
C GLU A 33 -0.27 -2.76 10.90
N SER A 34 0.17 -3.72 10.10
CA SER A 34 -0.25 -5.12 10.24
C SER A 34 0.47 -5.88 11.37
N GLY A 35 1.47 -5.28 12.02
CA GLY A 35 2.27 -5.92 13.07
C GLY A 35 3.15 -7.07 12.58
N LEU A 36 3.50 -7.11 11.29
CA LEU A 36 4.20 -8.25 10.68
C LEU A 36 5.68 -7.97 10.43
N THR A 37 6.50 -9.02 10.56
CA THR A 37 7.88 -9.03 10.03
C THR A 37 7.85 -9.07 8.51
N GLN A 38 8.98 -8.76 7.86
CA GLN A 38 9.06 -8.83 6.39
C GLN A 38 8.79 -10.24 5.87
N GLU A 39 9.25 -11.28 6.58
CA GLU A 39 9.02 -12.69 6.25
C GLU A 39 7.54 -13.06 6.32
N LYS A 40 6.88 -12.68 7.43
CA LYS A 40 5.43 -12.95 7.60
C LYS A 40 4.60 -12.19 6.57
N PHE A 41 4.99 -10.95 6.26
CA PHE A 41 4.32 -10.16 5.24
C PHE A 41 4.55 -10.71 3.83
N ALA A 42 5.76 -11.20 3.53
CA ALA A 42 6.06 -11.89 2.29
C ALA A 42 5.19 -13.13 2.12
N ALA A 43 5.09 -13.96 3.17
CA ALA A 43 4.22 -15.14 3.18
C ALA A 43 2.75 -14.76 2.96
N LEU A 44 2.25 -13.71 3.63
CA LEU A 44 0.90 -13.19 3.46
C LEU A 44 0.60 -12.75 2.02
N LEU A 45 1.59 -12.16 1.34
CA LEU A 45 1.46 -11.73 -0.05
C LEU A 45 1.81 -12.83 -1.07
N GLY A 46 2.27 -14.00 -0.61
CA GLY A 46 2.71 -15.10 -1.47
C GLY A 46 3.93 -14.72 -2.32
N VAL A 47 4.88 -13.98 -1.73
CA VAL A 47 6.18 -13.64 -2.34
C VAL A 47 7.30 -14.01 -1.37
N THR A 48 8.54 -13.85 -1.81
CA THR A 48 9.72 -14.15 -0.96
C THR A 48 10.12 -12.96 -0.09
N TYR A 49 10.82 -13.22 1.01
CA TYR A 49 11.41 -12.16 1.84
C TYR A 49 12.29 -11.18 1.03
N PRO A 50 13.22 -11.64 0.16
CA PRO A 50 14.03 -10.74 -0.65
C PRO A 50 13.19 -9.82 -1.55
N THR A 51 12.02 -10.27 -2.00
CA THR A 51 11.09 -9.46 -2.79
C THR A 51 10.58 -8.27 -1.96
N ILE A 52 10.07 -8.50 -0.75
CA ILE A 52 9.64 -7.43 0.17
C ILE A 52 10.79 -6.49 0.50
N SER A 53 11.96 -7.04 0.82
CA SER A 53 13.15 -6.25 1.15
C SER A 53 13.57 -5.33 -0.02
N ARG A 54 13.52 -5.81 -1.27
CA ARG A 54 13.80 -4.97 -2.44
C ARG A 54 12.75 -3.87 -2.62
N TRP A 55 11.47 -4.18 -2.43
CA TRP A 55 10.40 -3.18 -2.52
C TRP A 55 10.55 -2.10 -1.44
N GLU A 56 10.70 -2.47 -0.17
CA GLU A 56 10.80 -1.50 0.93
C GLU A 56 12.08 -0.64 0.89
N ASN A 57 13.10 -1.07 0.16
CA ASN A 57 14.36 -0.35 0.01
C ASN A 57 14.51 0.34 -1.36
N GLY A 58 13.43 0.50 -2.13
CA GLY A 58 13.48 1.25 -3.38
C GLY A 58 14.11 0.52 -4.57
N ARG A 59 14.45 -0.77 -4.44
CA ARG A 59 15.28 -1.50 -5.40
C ARG A 59 14.50 -2.23 -6.50
N ALA A 60 13.18 -2.35 -6.35
CA ALA A 60 12.32 -2.96 -7.36
C ALA A 60 10.87 -2.50 -7.20
N GLN A 61 10.10 -2.51 -8.28
CA GLN A 61 8.66 -2.25 -8.23
C GLN A 61 7.87 -3.53 -7.92
N PRO A 62 6.74 -3.46 -7.20
CA PRO A 62 5.77 -4.54 -7.16
C PRO A 62 5.14 -4.76 -8.54
N SER A 63 4.80 -6.01 -8.87
CA SER A 63 3.99 -6.29 -10.05
C SER A 63 2.55 -5.83 -9.85
N PRO A 64 1.74 -5.67 -10.93
CA PRO A 64 0.32 -5.35 -10.80
C PRO A 64 -0.44 -6.31 -9.88
N LEU A 65 -0.14 -7.61 -9.96
CA LEU A 65 -0.75 -8.62 -9.08
C LEU A 65 -0.34 -8.44 -7.61
N ALA A 66 0.90 -8.02 -7.35
CA ALA A 66 1.35 -7.72 -6.00
C ALA A 66 0.66 -6.46 -5.45
N MET A 67 0.49 -5.42 -6.28
CA MET A 67 -0.27 -4.21 -5.92
C MET A 67 -1.72 -4.55 -5.55
N GLU A 68 -2.38 -5.41 -6.32
CA GLU A 68 -3.74 -5.87 -6.02
C GLU A 68 -3.83 -6.57 -4.65
N LYS A 69 -2.81 -7.36 -4.29
CA LYS A 69 -2.73 -8.00 -2.97
C LYS A 69 -2.49 -6.97 -1.85
N LEU A 70 -1.63 -5.99 -2.07
CA LEU A 70 -1.36 -4.90 -1.13
C LEU A 70 -2.63 -4.08 -0.86
N GLU A 71 -3.37 -3.71 -1.90
CA GLU A 71 -4.66 -3.01 -1.79
C GLU A 71 -5.68 -3.82 -0.98
N ARG A 72 -5.70 -5.15 -1.12
CA ARG A 72 -6.55 -6.00 -0.27
C ARG A 72 -6.15 -5.97 1.19
N GLN A 73 -4.85 -5.94 1.51
CA GLN A 73 -4.41 -5.82 2.91
C GLN A 73 -4.75 -4.43 3.46
N LEU A 74 -4.57 -3.39 2.65
CA LEU A 74 -4.94 -2.02 3.03
C LEU A 74 -6.42 -1.93 3.41
N LYS A 75 -7.31 -2.50 2.60
CA LYS A 75 -8.76 -2.54 2.87
C LYS A 75 -9.11 -3.28 4.17
N ARG A 76 -8.32 -4.28 4.57
CA ARG A 76 -8.54 -5.03 5.82
C ARG A 76 -8.22 -4.23 7.08
N LEU A 77 -7.39 -3.18 6.99
CA LEU A 77 -7.09 -2.29 8.11
C LEU A 77 -8.24 -1.32 8.45
N GLY A 78 -9.35 -1.34 7.71
CA GLY A 78 -10.53 -0.51 7.98
C GLY A 78 -10.19 0.99 7.92
N LYS A 79 -10.56 1.74 8.96
CA LYS A 79 -10.31 3.19 9.03
C LYS A 79 -8.83 3.54 8.86
N ARG A 80 -7.92 2.81 9.54
CA ARG A 80 -6.49 3.08 9.42
C ARG A 80 -5.96 2.88 8.00
N GLY A 81 -6.52 1.92 7.27
CA GLY A 81 -6.20 1.70 5.86
C GLY A 81 -6.68 2.81 4.94
N GLN A 82 -7.80 3.47 5.28
CA GLN A 82 -8.29 4.65 4.57
C GLN A 82 -7.37 5.85 4.84
N ASP A 83 -6.98 6.08 6.09
CA ASP A 83 -6.05 7.16 6.44
C ASP A 83 -4.72 7.02 5.70
N LEU A 84 -4.18 5.78 5.63
CA LEU A 84 -2.95 5.49 4.90
C LEU A 84 -3.12 5.64 3.37
N LEU A 85 -4.31 5.33 2.84
CA LEU A 85 -4.62 5.58 1.43
C LEU A 85 -4.61 7.09 1.14
N GLU A 86 -5.22 7.92 1.99
CA GLU A 86 -5.23 9.37 1.83
C GLU A 86 -3.81 9.96 1.87
N GLU A 87 -2.98 9.50 2.80
CA GLU A 87 -1.58 9.93 2.94
C GLU A 87 -0.76 9.69 1.66
N TYR A 88 -0.95 8.55 1.00
CA TYR A 88 -0.19 8.18 -0.20
C TYR A 88 -0.89 8.52 -1.52
N SER A 89 -2.17 8.90 -1.50
CA SER A 89 -2.91 9.35 -2.69
C SER A 89 -2.89 10.87 -2.87
N GLY A 90 -2.42 11.62 -1.87
CA GLY A 90 -2.26 13.08 -1.91
C GLY A 90 -0.90 13.56 -2.41
N VAL A 91 -0.05 12.67 -2.94
CA VAL A 91 1.25 13.04 -3.52
C VAL A 91 1.04 13.36 -5.00
N ASP A 92 0.77 14.63 -5.29
CA ASP A 92 0.88 15.22 -6.63
C ASP A 92 2.35 15.43 -7.03
#